data_AF-A0A7S0N1T1-F1
#
_entry.id   AF-A0A7S0N1T1-F1
#
_cell.length_a   1.000
_cell.length_b   1.000
_cell.length_c   1.000
_cell.angle_alpha   90.00
_cell.angle_beta   90.00
_cell.angle_gamma   90.00
#
_symmetry.space_group_name_H-M   'P 1'
#
loop_
_entity.id
_entity.type
_entity.pdbx_description
1 polymer ?
#
loop_
_entity_poly.entity_id
_entity_poly.type
_entity_poly.pdbx_seq_one_letter_code
_entity_poly.pdbx_strand_id
1 'polypeptide(L)'
;MIFNIDEVTVYFPYPYIYREQRDYMVQLKQSLDAKQHCMLEMPTGTGKTITLLSLITSYQLAHPEVPKLVYCTRTVPEMEKALEELRELIKYRESVLGPSGGNILALGLSSRRNMCVHPTISQEADRVTVDAKCRSITASWVRQRREQEASIEVCEFFDGFDNHGSQNMLPAGVYTLDDLRSLGRASKWCPYFMARHMIRFANVIVYNYSYVIDPKISQLVSRDIEKESILVFDEAHNIDNVCIEALSVNMNRRTLDGASKNVAALGRAIDRAKEQSAEQLRAEYTRLLAGLQ
;
A
#
# COMPACT_ATOMS: atom_id res chain seq x y z
N MET A 1 -8.46 -21.92 19.15
CA MET A 1 -7.58 -22.82 19.91
C MET A 1 -6.29 -22.09 20.27
N ILE A 2 -5.70 -22.41 21.43
CA ILE A 2 -4.43 -21.85 21.90
C ILE A 2 -3.47 -23.02 22.11
N PHE A 3 -2.26 -22.93 21.57
CA PHE A 3 -1.24 -23.96 21.71
C PHE A 3 0.16 -23.35 21.57
N ASN A 4 1.18 -24.09 21.98
CA ASN A 4 2.56 -23.61 21.95
C ASN A 4 3.35 -24.23 20.79
N ILE A 5 4.17 -23.41 20.16
CA ILE A 5 5.26 -23.83 19.27
C ILE A 5 6.55 -23.32 19.90
N ASP A 6 7.28 -24.24 20.53
CA ASP A 6 8.40 -23.91 21.41
C ASP A 6 7.98 -22.87 22.47
N GLU A 7 8.64 -21.72 22.49
CA GLU A 7 8.40 -20.61 23.44
C GLU A 7 7.27 -19.66 23.03
N VAL A 8 6.65 -19.86 21.85
CA VAL A 8 5.63 -18.96 21.30
C VAL A 8 4.24 -19.53 21.53
N THR A 9 3.39 -18.78 22.24
CA THR A 9 1.97 -19.11 22.40
C THR A 9 1.20 -18.64 21.17
N VAL A 10 0.66 -19.57 20.38
CA VAL A 10 -0.06 -19.29 19.13
C VAL A 10 -1.57 -19.23 19.37
N TYR A 11 -2.17 -18.13 18.92
CA TYR A 11 -3.63 -17.93 18.92
C TYR A 11 -4.19 -18.26 17.54
N PHE A 12 -4.93 -19.37 17.45
CA PHE A 12 -5.52 -19.85 16.19
C PHE A 12 -7.04 -19.77 16.26
N PRO A 13 -7.74 -19.14 15.30
CA PRO A 13 -9.17 -18.81 15.45
C PRO A 13 -10.10 -20.00 15.25
N TYR A 14 -9.56 -21.17 14.89
CA TYR A 14 -10.33 -22.40 14.71
C TYR A 14 -10.15 -23.38 15.88
N PRO A 15 -11.10 -24.31 16.07
CA PRO A 15 -11.02 -25.30 17.15
C PRO A 15 -9.99 -26.41 16.91
N TYR A 16 -9.63 -26.68 15.67
CA TYR A 16 -8.70 -27.76 15.29
C TYR A 16 -7.61 -27.23 14.35
N ILE A 17 -6.41 -27.81 14.44
CA ILE A 17 -5.29 -27.58 13.53
C ILE A 17 -4.91 -28.89 12.86
N TYR A 18 -4.57 -28.83 11.57
CA TYR A 18 -4.04 -29.97 10.84
C TYR A 18 -2.55 -30.19 11.15
N ARG A 19 -2.08 -31.43 10.95
CA ARG A 19 -0.66 -31.75 11.19
C ARG A 19 0.25 -30.92 10.29
N GLU A 20 -0.14 -30.77 9.03
CA GLU A 20 0.57 -30.01 8.00
C GLU A 20 0.66 -28.52 8.37
N GLN A 21 -0.41 -27.95 8.94
CA GLN A 21 -0.39 -26.57 9.42
C GLN A 21 0.59 -26.39 10.58
N ARG A 22 0.63 -27.36 11.52
CA ARG A 22 1.58 -27.33 12.64
C ARG A 22 3.02 -27.45 12.15
N ASP A 23 3.29 -28.39 11.25
CA ASP A 23 4.61 -28.60 10.67
C ASP A 23 5.07 -27.35 9.90
N TYR A 24 4.17 -26.70 9.16
CA TYR A 24 4.41 -25.42 8.49
C TYR A 24 4.78 -24.31 9.49
N MET A 25 4.03 -24.18 10.59
CA MET A 25 4.31 -23.17 11.61
C MET A 25 5.66 -23.41 12.31
N VAL A 26 6.05 -24.66 12.58
CA VAL A 26 7.36 -24.98 13.16
C VAL A 26 8.49 -24.51 12.24
N GLN A 27 8.41 -24.83 10.94
CA GLN A 27 9.42 -24.42 9.95
C GLN A 27 9.47 -22.89 9.77
N LEU A 28 8.31 -22.24 9.74
CA LEU A 28 8.22 -20.79 9.67
C LEU A 28 8.86 -20.13 10.90
N LYS A 29 8.57 -20.63 12.10
CA LYS A 29 9.13 -20.13 13.37
C LYS A 29 10.66 -20.27 13.40
N GLN A 30 11.19 -21.42 13.00
CA GLN A 30 12.65 -21.62 12.88
C GLN A 30 13.31 -20.60 11.95
N SER A 31 12.64 -20.26 10.84
CA SER A 31 13.14 -19.28 9.88
C SER A 31 13.10 -17.85 10.42
N LEU A 32 12.07 -17.51 11.20
CA LEU A 32 11.95 -16.23 11.90
C LEU A 32 13.03 -16.08 12.97
N ASP A 33 13.24 -17.10 13.80
CA ASP A 33 14.27 -17.12 14.85
C ASP A 33 15.67 -16.92 14.24
N ALA A 34 15.94 -17.59 13.11
CA ALA A 34 17.22 -17.51 12.41
C ALA A 34 17.42 -16.20 11.61
N LYS A 35 16.37 -15.38 11.46
CA LYS A 35 16.35 -14.20 10.57
C LYS A 35 16.79 -14.52 9.14
N GLN A 36 16.33 -15.65 8.60
CA GLN A 36 16.69 -16.14 7.26
C GLN A 36 15.48 -16.15 6.30
N HIS A 37 15.78 -16.19 5.01
CA HIS A 37 14.76 -16.43 3.99
C HIS A 37 14.36 -17.90 3.98
N CYS A 38 13.07 -18.18 3.83
CA CYS A 38 12.56 -19.53 3.67
C CYS A 38 11.56 -19.59 2.51
N MET A 39 11.53 -20.75 1.84
CA MET A 39 10.53 -21.08 0.85
C MET A 39 9.70 -22.24 1.41
N LEU A 40 8.43 -21.98 1.69
CA LEU A 40 7.52 -22.94 2.29
C LEU A 40 6.41 -23.27 1.30
N GLU A 41 6.24 -24.55 1.02
CA GLU A 41 5.16 -25.07 0.19
C GLU A 41 4.05 -25.60 1.09
N MET A 42 2.81 -25.17 0.84
CA MET A 42 1.65 -25.78 1.47
C MET A 42 0.52 -25.95 0.44
N PRO A 43 -0.14 -27.12 0.38
CA PRO A 43 -1.20 -27.37 -0.59
C PRO A 43 -2.36 -26.38 -0.47
N THR A 44 -3.01 -26.07 -1.59
CA THR A 44 -4.17 -25.17 -1.61
C THR A 44 -5.33 -25.73 -0.78
N GLY A 45 -6.13 -24.84 -0.19
CA GLY A 45 -7.29 -25.22 0.62
C GLY A 45 -6.99 -25.68 2.05
N THR A 46 -5.73 -25.71 2.47
CA THR A 46 -5.31 -26.13 3.82
C THR A 46 -5.20 -24.98 4.83
N GLY A 47 -5.64 -23.76 4.49
CA GLY A 47 -5.62 -22.61 5.39
C GLY A 47 -4.24 -21.99 5.59
N LYS A 48 -3.49 -21.78 4.50
CA LYS A 48 -2.15 -21.16 4.51
C LYS A 48 -2.12 -19.77 5.11
N THR A 49 -3.00 -18.92 4.62
CA THR A 49 -3.07 -17.52 5.03
C THR A 49 -3.30 -17.42 6.53
N ILE A 50 -4.36 -18.04 7.06
CA ILE A 50 -4.61 -18.04 8.51
C ILE A 50 -3.49 -18.67 9.34
N THR A 51 -2.91 -19.79 8.89
CA THR A 51 -1.80 -20.47 9.60
C THR A 51 -0.60 -19.54 9.74
N LEU A 52 -0.22 -18.87 8.64
CA LEU A 52 0.87 -17.92 8.62
C LEU A 52 0.58 -16.70 9.49
N LEU A 53 -0.61 -16.09 9.34
CA LEU A 53 -1.00 -14.89 10.08
C LEU A 53 -1.08 -15.17 11.59
N SER A 54 -1.64 -16.32 11.99
CA SER A 54 -1.71 -16.74 13.39
C SER A 54 -0.33 -16.85 14.02
N LEU A 55 0.63 -17.48 13.34
CA LEU A 55 1.98 -17.59 13.87
C LEU A 55 2.68 -16.24 13.94
N ILE A 56 2.73 -15.46 12.86
CA ILE A 56 3.49 -14.21 12.82
C ILE A 56 2.94 -13.19 13.81
N THR A 57 1.61 -13.03 13.88
CA THR A 57 1.01 -12.07 14.82
C THR A 57 1.16 -12.51 16.29
N SER A 58 1.22 -13.82 16.56
CA SER A 58 1.54 -14.35 17.89
C SER A 58 3.03 -14.19 18.22
N TYR A 59 3.90 -14.36 17.23
CA TYR A 59 5.34 -14.12 17.34
C TYR A 59 5.63 -12.65 17.66
N GLN A 60 5.00 -11.71 16.96
CA GLN A 60 5.08 -10.27 17.25
C GLN A 60 4.54 -9.90 18.64
N LEU A 61 3.58 -10.67 19.17
CA LEU A 61 3.06 -10.45 20.52
C LEU A 61 4.06 -10.93 21.59
N ALA A 62 4.73 -12.05 21.35
CA ALA A 62 5.78 -12.56 22.24
C ALA A 62 7.08 -11.73 22.15
N HIS A 63 7.33 -11.13 20.99
CA HIS A 63 8.54 -10.38 20.65
C HIS A 63 8.19 -8.99 20.09
N PRO A 64 7.90 -8.00 20.96
CA PRO A 64 7.54 -6.64 20.53
C PRO A 64 8.63 -5.90 19.75
N GLU A 65 9.88 -6.37 19.81
CA GLU A 65 11.01 -5.91 19.01
C GLU A 65 10.89 -6.30 17.53
N VAL A 66 10.03 -7.26 17.21
CA VAL A 66 9.84 -7.72 15.84
C VAL A 66 9.08 -6.64 15.08
N PRO A 67 9.66 -6.16 13.97
CA PRO A 67 9.08 -5.09 13.18
C PRO A 67 7.84 -5.55 12.40
N LYS A 68 7.29 -4.64 11.59
CA LYS A 68 6.05 -4.85 10.83
C LYS A 68 6.08 -6.06 9.89
N LEU A 69 4.91 -6.64 9.68
CA LEU A 69 4.64 -7.67 8.69
C LEU A 69 4.16 -7.01 7.39
N VAL A 70 4.84 -7.30 6.28
CA VAL A 70 4.44 -6.92 4.93
C VAL A 70 3.98 -8.17 4.19
N TYR A 71 2.67 -8.31 4.03
CA TYR A 71 2.04 -9.45 3.34
C TYR A 71 1.73 -9.05 1.90
N CYS A 72 2.32 -9.74 0.93
CA CYS A 72 2.15 -9.46 -0.48
C CYS A 72 1.25 -10.51 -1.12
N THR A 73 0.17 -10.05 -1.76
CA THR A 73 -0.72 -10.88 -2.59
C THR A 73 -0.59 -10.51 -4.06
N ARG A 74 -1.07 -11.38 -4.94
CA ARG A 74 -1.05 -11.12 -6.38
C ARG A 74 -2.24 -10.26 -6.81
N THR A 75 -3.41 -10.50 -6.21
CA THR A 75 -4.66 -9.82 -6.61
C THR A 75 -5.34 -9.08 -5.46
N VAL A 76 -6.23 -8.15 -5.81
CA VAL A 76 -7.03 -7.39 -4.84
C VAL A 76 -8.02 -8.28 -4.07
N PRO A 77 -8.73 -9.23 -4.69
CA PRO A 77 -9.58 -10.15 -3.94
C PRO A 77 -8.81 -11.02 -2.94
N GLU A 78 -7.59 -11.45 -3.25
CA GLU A 78 -6.71 -12.15 -2.29
C GLU A 78 -6.34 -11.25 -1.11
N MET A 79 -6.05 -9.96 -1.37
CA MET A 79 -5.78 -8.98 -0.31
C MET A 79 -6.99 -8.79 0.62
N GLU A 80 -8.19 -8.65 0.06
CA GLU A 80 -9.41 -8.52 0.86
C GLU A 80 -9.67 -9.77 1.72
N LYS A 81 -9.50 -10.97 1.13
CA LYS A 81 -9.60 -12.23 1.88
C LYS A 81 -8.58 -12.32 3.02
N ALA A 82 -7.31 -11.97 2.77
CA ALA A 82 -6.27 -11.99 3.80
C ALA A 82 -6.56 -11.01 4.95
N LEU A 83 -7.09 -9.82 4.63
CA LEU A 83 -7.50 -8.84 5.64
C LEU A 83 -8.72 -9.32 6.44
N GLU A 84 -9.67 -10.00 5.82
CA GLU A 84 -10.82 -10.58 6.53
C GLU A 84 -10.39 -11.72 7.47
N GLU A 85 -9.51 -12.62 7.01
CA GLU A 85 -8.94 -13.68 7.86
C GLU A 85 -8.16 -13.09 9.04
N LEU A 86 -7.36 -12.04 8.79
CA LEU A 86 -6.68 -11.31 9.85
C LEU A 86 -7.66 -10.67 10.83
N ARG A 87 -8.77 -10.10 10.35
CA ARG A 87 -9.80 -9.52 11.22
C ARG A 87 -10.39 -10.56 12.16
N GLU A 88 -10.76 -11.73 11.65
CA GLU A 88 -11.33 -12.80 12.48
C GLU A 88 -10.30 -13.33 13.49
N LEU A 89 -9.03 -13.44 13.09
CA LEU A 89 -7.92 -13.76 13.99
C LEU A 89 -7.79 -12.76 15.14
N ILE A 90 -7.80 -11.46 14.84
CA ILE A 90 -7.62 -10.41 15.85
C ILE A 90 -8.83 -10.32 16.78
N LYS A 91 -10.06 -10.47 16.26
CA LYS A 91 -11.26 -10.61 17.11
C LYS A 91 -11.15 -11.80 18.06
N TYR A 92 -10.69 -12.95 17.57
CA TYR A 92 -10.45 -14.11 18.43
C TYR A 92 -9.41 -13.82 19.50
N ARG A 93 -8.29 -13.19 19.13
CA ARG A 93 -7.22 -12.83 20.07
C ARG A 93 -7.69 -11.85 21.14
N GLU A 94 -8.48 -10.85 20.77
CA GLU A 94 -9.11 -9.90 21.70
C GLU A 94 -10.09 -10.61 22.65
N SER A 95 -10.86 -11.59 22.16
CA SER A 95 -11.79 -12.35 23.02
C SER A 95 -11.08 -13.16 24.12
N VAL A 96 -9.82 -13.54 23.88
CA VAL A 96 -9.00 -14.35 24.78
C VAL A 96 -8.15 -13.49 25.73
N LEU A 97 -7.54 -12.42 25.21
CA LEU A 97 -6.57 -11.59 25.95
C LEU A 97 -7.14 -10.23 26.40
N GLY A 98 -8.40 -9.94 26.08
CA GLY A 98 -9.01 -8.63 26.26
C GLY A 98 -8.46 -7.58 25.28
N PRO A 99 -8.70 -6.28 25.56
CA PRO A 99 -8.36 -5.17 24.65
C PRO A 99 -6.89 -5.12 24.23
N SER A 100 -5.98 -5.58 25.10
CA SER A 100 -4.54 -5.63 24.81
C SER A 100 -4.19 -6.59 23.67
N GLY A 101 -4.94 -7.68 23.52
CA GLY A 101 -4.77 -8.63 22.42
C GLY A 101 -5.26 -8.10 21.08
N GLY A 102 -6.16 -7.12 21.06
CA GLY A 102 -6.68 -6.50 19.84
C GLY A 102 -5.84 -5.34 19.31
N ASN A 103 -4.80 -4.89 20.04
CA ASN A 103 -4.05 -3.68 19.72
C ASN A 103 -3.07 -3.88 18.56
N ILE A 104 -3.61 -3.99 17.34
CA ILE A 104 -2.86 -4.11 16.10
C ILE A 104 -3.49 -3.22 15.04
N LEU A 105 -2.66 -2.47 14.32
CA LEU A 105 -3.10 -1.71 13.16
C LEU A 105 -2.72 -2.48 11.90
N ALA A 106 -3.74 -2.95 11.18
CA ALA A 106 -3.56 -3.62 9.90
C ALA A 106 -4.31 -2.89 8.78
N LEU A 107 -3.65 -2.70 7.63
CA LEU A 107 -4.27 -2.01 6.50
C LEU A 107 -3.92 -2.64 5.15
N GLY A 108 -4.92 -2.64 4.27
CA GLY A 108 -4.72 -2.90 2.84
C GLY A 108 -4.34 -1.62 2.10
N LEU A 109 -3.33 -1.70 1.23
CA LEU A 109 -3.03 -0.63 0.28
C LEU A 109 -3.06 -1.18 -1.14
N SER A 110 -3.84 -0.49 -1.99
CA SER A 110 -3.92 -0.77 -3.40
C SER A 110 -3.74 0.50 -4.24
N SER A 111 -3.90 0.38 -5.55
CA SER A 111 -3.85 1.51 -6.49
C SER A 111 -4.92 2.56 -6.21
N ARG A 112 -4.70 3.80 -6.68
CA ARG A 112 -5.70 4.87 -6.59
C ARG A 112 -7.04 4.47 -7.19
N ARG A 113 -7.05 3.68 -8.27
CA ARG A 113 -8.28 3.15 -8.89
C ARG A 113 -9.17 2.41 -7.89
N ASN A 114 -8.58 1.62 -6.99
CA ASN A 114 -9.34 0.77 -6.07
C ASN A 114 -9.76 1.52 -4.80
N MET A 115 -9.15 2.67 -4.51
CA MET A 115 -9.35 3.42 -3.25
C MET A 115 -9.94 4.83 -3.46
N CYS A 116 -10.05 5.30 -4.70
CA CYS A 116 -10.57 6.63 -5.00
C CYS A 116 -12.07 6.70 -4.70
N VAL A 117 -12.47 7.77 -3.99
CA VAL A 117 -13.87 8.07 -3.65
C VAL A 117 -14.37 9.35 -4.32
N HIS A 118 -13.53 10.01 -5.12
CA HIS A 118 -13.92 11.21 -5.86
C HIS A 118 -14.97 10.84 -6.93
N PRO A 119 -16.14 11.51 -6.99
CA PRO A 119 -17.25 11.11 -7.84
C PRO A 119 -16.90 10.93 -9.32
N THR A 120 -16.11 11.85 -9.88
CA THR A 120 -15.73 11.83 -11.30
C THR A 120 -14.58 10.86 -11.60
N ILE A 121 -13.54 10.82 -10.74
CA ILE A 121 -12.31 10.06 -11.02
C ILE A 121 -12.53 8.57 -10.74
N SER A 122 -13.36 8.23 -9.74
CA SER A 122 -13.64 6.83 -9.39
C SER A 122 -14.39 6.06 -10.47
N GLN A 123 -15.01 6.75 -11.45
CA GLN A 123 -15.73 6.14 -12.57
C GLN A 123 -14.80 5.71 -13.72
N GLU A 124 -13.54 6.16 -13.72
CA GLU A 124 -12.58 5.84 -14.78
C GLU A 124 -12.12 4.37 -14.69
N ALA A 125 -12.15 3.67 -15.83
CA ALA A 125 -11.74 2.27 -15.90
C ALA A 125 -10.21 2.10 -15.93
N ASP A 126 -9.50 3.05 -16.54
CA ASP A 126 -8.08 2.99 -16.78
C ASP A 126 -7.26 3.59 -15.63
N ARG A 127 -6.23 2.86 -15.19
CA ARG A 127 -5.36 3.26 -14.07
C ARG A 127 -4.56 4.51 -14.39
N VAL A 128 -4.03 4.62 -15.61
CA VAL A 128 -3.19 5.76 -16.01
C VAL A 128 -4.02 7.04 -16.01
N THR A 129 -5.25 6.96 -16.51
CA THR A 129 -6.21 8.07 -16.51
C THR A 129 -6.59 8.51 -15.09
N VAL A 130 -6.86 7.56 -14.18
CA VAL A 130 -7.12 7.86 -12.76
C VAL A 130 -5.94 8.62 -12.14
N ASP A 131 -4.71 8.16 -12.37
CA ASP A 131 -3.52 8.79 -11.81
C ASP A 131 -3.28 10.19 -12.38
N ALA A 132 -3.49 10.38 -13.67
CA ALA A 132 -3.36 11.67 -14.34
C ALA A 132 -4.40 12.68 -13.83
N LYS A 133 -5.68 12.29 -13.76
CA LYS A 133 -6.76 13.14 -13.23
C LYS A 133 -6.59 13.43 -11.74
N CYS A 134 -6.17 12.44 -10.95
CA CYS A 134 -5.88 12.68 -9.54
C CYS A 134 -4.76 13.71 -9.39
N ARG A 135 -3.67 13.58 -10.16
CA ARG A 135 -2.56 14.53 -10.14
C ARG A 135 -2.98 15.94 -10.58
N SER A 136 -3.88 16.07 -11.56
CA SER A 136 -4.33 17.38 -12.05
C SER A 136 -5.13 18.19 -11.04
N ILE A 137 -5.66 17.57 -9.98
CA ILE A 137 -6.44 18.25 -8.93
C ILE A 137 -5.82 18.15 -7.52
N THR A 138 -4.67 17.48 -7.37
CA THR A 138 -3.97 17.33 -6.08
C THR A 138 -2.55 17.90 -6.08
N ALA A 139 -2.01 18.21 -7.26
CA ALA A 139 -0.66 18.74 -7.38
C ALA A 139 -0.47 20.08 -6.64
N SER A 140 0.71 20.26 -6.05
CA SER A 140 1.04 21.45 -5.25
C SER A 140 0.84 22.76 -6.02
N TRP A 141 1.25 22.81 -7.29
CA TRP A 141 1.08 24.01 -8.13
C TRP A 141 -0.40 24.32 -8.43
N VAL A 142 -1.28 23.32 -8.45
CA VAL A 142 -2.72 23.52 -8.65
C VAL A 142 -3.35 24.11 -7.39
N ARG A 143 -2.97 23.56 -6.24
CA ARG A 143 -3.43 24.04 -4.92
C ARG A 143 -2.97 25.48 -4.64
N GLN A 144 -1.71 25.80 -4.96
CA GLN A 144 -1.19 27.16 -4.83
C GLN A 144 -1.94 28.16 -5.74
N ARG A 145 -2.32 27.75 -6.95
CA ARG A 145 -3.12 28.60 -7.84
C ARG A 145 -4.56 28.79 -7.33
N ARG A 146 -5.14 27.80 -6.66
CA ARG A 146 -6.48 27.93 -6.04
C ARG A 146 -6.53 29.01 -4.96
N GLU A 147 -5.43 29.28 -4.27
CA GLU A 147 -5.33 30.40 -3.31
C GLU A 147 -5.51 31.76 -4.01
N GLN A 148 -5.14 31.86 -5.28
CA GLN A 148 -5.24 33.07 -6.10
C GLN A 148 -6.54 33.11 -6.92
N GLU A 149 -7.03 31.94 -7.34
CA GLU A 149 -8.20 31.80 -8.20
C GLU A 149 -9.13 30.69 -7.69
N ALA A 150 -10.22 31.10 -7.02
CA ALA A 150 -11.16 30.17 -6.38
C ALA A 150 -11.95 29.27 -7.36
N SER A 151 -11.91 29.55 -8.67
CA SER A 151 -12.55 28.75 -9.72
C SER A 151 -11.85 27.41 -9.97
N ILE A 152 -10.60 27.25 -9.51
CA ILE A 152 -9.79 26.07 -9.79
C ILE A 152 -10.26 24.88 -8.95
N GLU A 153 -10.63 23.80 -9.65
CA GLU A 153 -11.04 22.54 -9.05
C GLU A 153 -9.85 21.84 -8.36
N VAL A 154 -10.05 21.44 -7.11
CA VAL A 154 -9.12 20.59 -6.35
C VAL A 154 -9.90 19.47 -5.68
N CYS A 155 -9.19 18.41 -5.30
CA CYS A 155 -9.81 17.28 -4.62
C CYS A 155 -10.13 17.62 -3.15
N GLU A 156 -11.41 17.79 -2.83
CA GLU A 156 -11.88 18.04 -1.46
C GLU A 156 -11.43 16.96 -0.47
N PHE A 157 -11.39 15.69 -0.90
CA PHE A 157 -10.96 14.58 -0.05
C PHE A 157 -9.47 14.64 0.28
N PHE A 158 -8.65 15.09 -0.68
CA PHE A 158 -7.21 15.23 -0.44
C PHE A 158 -6.93 16.41 0.48
N ASP A 159 -7.52 17.58 0.20
CA ASP A 159 -7.36 18.77 1.02
C ASP A 159 -7.88 18.55 2.44
N GLY A 160 -9.03 17.88 2.59
CA GLY A 160 -9.57 17.52 3.90
C GLY A 160 -8.62 16.66 4.71
N PHE A 161 -7.95 15.69 4.07
CA PHE A 161 -6.94 14.86 4.72
C PHE A 161 -5.66 15.65 5.03
N ASP A 162 -5.17 16.46 4.11
CA ASP A 162 -3.93 17.22 4.27
C ASP A 162 -4.04 18.23 5.44
N ASN A 163 -5.17 18.94 5.51
CA ASN A 163 -5.41 20.00 6.50
C ASN A 163 -5.77 19.47 7.90
N HIS A 164 -6.56 18.40 7.97
CA HIS A 164 -7.14 17.93 9.24
C HIS A 164 -6.89 16.45 9.54
N GLY A 165 -6.69 15.62 8.51
CA GLY A 165 -6.53 14.18 8.66
C GLY A 165 -5.11 13.74 9.00
N SER A 166 -4.09 14.50 8.61
CA SER A 166 -2.68 14.15 8.80
C SER A 166 -2.27 14.00 10.27
N GLN A 167 -2.95 14.70 11.19
CA GLN A 167 -2.71 14.60 12.64
C GLN A 167 -3.52 13.49 13.31
N ASN A 168 -4.53 12.93 12.62
CA ASN A 168 -5.41 11.91 13.18
C ASN A 168 -4.89 10.51 12.85
N MET A 169 -4.69 9.71 13.89
CA MET A 169 -4.35 8.30 13.76
C MET A 169 -5.62 7.46 13.64
N LEU A 170 -5.63 6.50 12.71
CA LEU A 170 -6.63 5.44 12.76
C LEU A 170 -6.43 4.62 14.04
N PRO A 171 -7.51 4.28 14.75
CA PRO A 171 -7.41 3.41 15.92
C PRO A 171 -6.92 2.01 15.53
N ALA A 172 -6.54 1.21 16.53
CA ALA A 172 -6.23 -0.19 16.31
C ALA A 172 -7.41 -0.92 15.66
N GLY A 173 -7.12 -1.75 14.67
CA GLY A 173 -8.12 -2.41 13.86
C GLY A 173 -7.56 -2.91 12.53
N VAL A 174 -8.35 -3.75 11.88
CA VAL A 174 -8.04 -4.31 10.56
C VAL A 174 -8.92 -3.64 9.51
N TYR A 175 -8.28 -2.87 8.64
CA TYR A 175 -8.95 -2.04 7.62
C TYR A 175 -8.79 -2.63 6.22
N THR A 176 -9.91 -3.09 5.64
CA THR A 176 -9.98 -3.46 4.23
C THR A 176 -10.02 -2.22 3.34
N LEU A 177 -9.89 -2.42 2.03
CA LEU A 177 -10.08 -1.34 1.06
C LEU A 177 -11.48 -0.72 1.19
N ASP A 178 -12.49 -1.53 1.49
CA ASP A 178 -13.89 -1.10 1.61
C ASP A 178 -14.13 -0.28 2.86
N ASP A 179 -13.50 -0.67 3.97
CA ASP A 179 -13.55 0.10 5.21
C ASP A 179 -12.89 1.46 5.03
N LEU A 180 -11.70 1.49 4.42
CA LEU A 180 -10.97 2.73 4.16
C LEU A 180 -11.75 3.67 3.23
N ARG A 181 -12.43 3.11 2.20
CA ARG A 181 -13.32 3.89 1.33
C ARG A 181 -14.51 4.46 2.10
N SER A 182 -15.13 3.65 2.96
CA SER A 182 -16.29 4.06 3.76
C SER A 182 -15.91 5.13 4.79
N LEU A 183 -14.78 4.95 5.49
CA LEU A 183 -14.21 5.92 6.42
C LEU A 183 -13.83 7.23 5.73
N GLY A 184 -13.22 7.16 4.55
CA GLY A 184 -12.88 8.35 3.78
C GLY A 184 -14.09 9.11 3.27
N ARG A 185 -15.19 8.43 2.92
CA ARG A 185 -16.47 9.08 2.58
C ARG A 185 -17.09 9.77 3.80
N ALA A 186 -17.13 9.09 4.95
CA ALA A 186 -17.69 9.64 6.18
C ALA A 186 -16.90 10.85 6.70
N SER A 187 -15.58 10.76 6.68
CA SER A 187 -14.67 11.79 7.23
C SER A 187 -14.23 12.84 6.21
N LYS A 188 -14.68 12.72 4.95
CA LYS A 188 -14.21 13.51 3.79
C LYS A 188 -12.69 13.51 3.63
N TRP A 189 -12.05 12.35 3.85
CA TRP A 189 -10.61 12.16 3.69
C TRP A 189 -10.31 11.23 2.53
N CYS A 190 -9.22 11.48 1.81
CA CYS A 190 -8.80 10.62 0.71
C CYS A 190 -8.28 9.27 1.25
N PRO A 191 -8.96 8.13 0.98
CA PRO A 191 -8.55 6.84 1.53
C PRO A 191 -7.13 6.43 1.12
N TYR A 192 -6.74 6.74 -0.12
CA TYR A 192 -5.41 6.41 -0.63
C TYR A 192 -4.29 7.12 0.13
N PHE A 193 -4.41 8.44 0.33
CA PHE A 193 -3.39 9.21 1.05
C PHE A 193 -3.44 8.94 2.56
N MET A 194 -4.62 8.70 3.11
CA MET A 194 -4.79 8.26 4.50
C MET A 194 -4.08 6.92 4.75
N ALA A 195 -4.39 5.89 3.96
CA ALA A 195 -3.74 4.59 4.07
C ALA A 195 -2.21 4.72 3.91
N ARG A 196 -1.77 5.52 2.94
CA ARG A 196 -0.34 5.79 2.72
C ARG A 196 0.34 6.42 3.92
N HIS A 197 -0.31 7.40 4.57
CA HIS A 197 0.21 8.02 5.78
C HIS A 197 0.28 7.01 6.95
N MET A 198 -0.70 6.11 7.06
CA MET A 198 -0.79 5.15 8.17
C MET A 198 0.19 3.96 8.07
N ILE A 199 0.83 3.74 6.92
CA ILE A 199 1.84 2.68 6.71
C ILE A 199 2.97 2.71 7.74
N ARG A 200 3.40 3.91 8.16
CA ARG A 200 4.47 4.05 9.15
C ARG A 200 4.07 3.53 10.53
N PHE A 201 2.78 3.60 10.87
CA PHE A 201 2.25 3.22 12.19
C PHE A 201 1.65 1.81 12.20
N ALA A 202 1.47 1.19 11.03
CA ALA A 202 0.86 -0.13 10.91
C ALA A 202 1.82 -1.25 11.31
N ASN A 203 1.28 -2.24 12.03
CA ASN A 203 1.98 -3.47 12.38
C ASN A 203 1.91 -4.50 11.24
N VAL A 204 0.80 -4.51 10.50
CA VAL A 204 0.59 -5.42 9.37
C VAL A 204 0.14 -4.62 8.16
N ILE A 205 0.77 -4.85 7.02
CA ILE A 205 0.40 -4.20 5.78
C ILE A 205 0.21 -5.24 4.70
N VAL A 206 -0.92 -5.17 3.99
CA VAL A 206 -1.22 -6.06 2.88
C VAL A 206 -1.09 -5.29 1.57
N TYR A 207 -0.12 -5.70 0.73
CA TYR A 207 0.20 -5.09 -0.57
C TYR A 207 -0.04 -6.02 -1.74
N ASN A 208 -0.06 -5.42 -2.94
CA ASN A 208 0.22 -6.16 -4.17
C ASN A 208 1.74 -6.26 -4.39
N TYR A 209 2.21 -7.34 -5.01
CA TYR A 209 3.62 -7.56 -5.39
C TYR A 209 4.29 -6.33 -6.02
N SER A 210 3.59 -5.61 -6.91
CA SER A 210 4.15 -4.44 -7.60
C SER A 210 4.60 -3.33 -6.64
N TYR A 211 4.01 -3.21 -5.44
CA TYR A 211 4.42 -2.21 -4.46
C TYR A 211 5.76 -2.52 -3.81
N VAL A 212 6.23 -3.75 -3.89
CA VAL A 212 7.53 -4.19 -3.36
C VAL A 212 8.56 -4.33 -4.49
N ILE A 213 8.14 -4.90 -5.63
CA ILE A 213 9.06 -5.26 -6.72
C ILE A 213 9.30 -4.10 -7.69
N ASP A 214 8.28 -3.31 -8.06
CA ASP A 214 8.45 -2.24 -9.07
C ASP A 214 9.27 -1.08 -8.47
N PRO A 215 10.47 -0.76 -8.99
CA PRO A 215 11.30 0.32 -8.45
C PRO A 215 10.61 1.69 -8.46
N LYS A 216 9.69 1.94 -9.40
CA LYS A 216 8.98 3.23 -9.52
C LYS A 216 7.98 3.43 -8.39
N ILE A 217 7.35 2.35 -7.95
CA ILE A 217 6.28 2.37 -6.94
C ILE A 217 6.85 2.08 -5.56
N SER A 218 7.76 1.10 -5.45
CA SER A 218 8.38 0.70 -4.18
C SER A 218 9.09 1.86 -3.50
N GLN A 219 9.71 2.79 -4.22
CA GLN A 219 10.33 3.99 -3.62
C GLN A 219 9.34 4.88 -2.84
N LEU A 220 8.05 4.83 -3.18
CA LEU A 220 7.01 5.63 -2.51
C LEU A 220 6.62 5.07 -1.14
N VAL A 221 6.95 3.80 -0.89
CA VAL A 221 6.46 3.01 0.24
C VAL A 221 7.61 2.42 1.07
N SER A 222 8.67 1.97 0.43
CA SER A 222 9.89 1.40 1.06
C SER A 222 10.56 2.32 2.07
N ARG A 223 10.40 3.65 1.94
CA ARG A 223 10.93 4.61 2.92
C ARG A 223 10.24 4.49 4.29
N ASP A 224 8.98 4.06 4.31
CA ASP A 224 8.18 3.91 5.53
C ASP A 224 8.17 2.44 6.04
N ILE A 225 8.90 1.52 5.37
CA ILE A 225 9.07 0.12 5.75
C ILE A 225 10.44 -0.06 6.41
N GLU A 226 10.47 -0.70 7.58
CA GLU A 226 11.71 -0.96 8.32
C GLU A 226 12.51 -2.09 7.66
N LYS A 227 13.84 -2.00 7.67
CA LYS A 227 14.71 -3.01 7.02
C LYS A 227 14.56 -4.41 7.61
N GLU A 228 14.19 -4.50 8.87
CA GLU A 228 14.04 -5.77 9.59
C GLU A 228 12.63 -6.38 9.43
N SER A 229 11.73 -5.72 8.69
CA SER A 229 10.33 -6.16 8.48
C SER A 229 10.24 -7.58 7.93
N ILE A 230 9.22 -8.31 8.36
CA ILE A 230 8.93 -9.64 7.82
C ILE A 230 8.17 -9.47 6.51
N LEU A 231 8.78 -9.88 5.39
CA LEU A 231 8.16 -9.83 4.07
C LEU A 231 7.68 -11.23 3.65
N VAL A 232 6.39 -11.34 3.34
CA VAL A 232 5.76 -12.59 2.89
C VAL A 232 5.23 -12.41 1.48
N PHE A 233 5.65 -13.27 0.56
CA PHE A 233 5.02 -13.40 -0.77
C PHE A 233 4.08 -14.60 -0.77
N ASP A 234 2.79 -14.35 -0.92
CA ASP A 234 1.78 -15.41 -1.04
C ASP A 234 1.44 -15.70 -2.49
N GLU A 235 1.35 -16.98 -2.87
CA GLU A 235 1.22 -17.44 -4.26
C GLU A 235 2.38 -17.03 -5.19
N ALA A 236 3.62 -17.13 -4.69
CA ALA A 236 4.84 -16.63 -5.32
C ALA A 236 5.33 -17.37 -6.58
N HIS A 237 4.51 -18.24 -7.17
CA HIS A 237 4.88 -19.03 -8.36
C HIS A 237 5.09 -18.19 -9.63
N ASN A 238 4.56 -16.96 -9.68
CA ASN A 238 4.69 -16.03 -10.82
C ASN A 238 5.60 -14.82 -10.54
N ILE A 239 6.44 -14.89 -9.50
CA ILE A 239 7.28 -13.75 -9.11
C ILE A 239 8.27 -13.34 -10.22
N ASP A 240 8.76 -14.31 -10.98
CA ASP A 240 9.63 -14.13 -12.14
C ASP A 240 8.97 -13.28 -13.23
N ASN A 241 7.74 -13.61 -13.61
CA ASN A 241 6.95 -12.87 -14.59
C ASN A 241 6.67 -11.44 -14.10
N VAL A 242 6.35 -11.27 -12.83
CA VAL A 242 6.13 -9.92 -12.24
C VAL A 242 7.41 -9.08 -12.29
N CYS A 243 8.57 -9.68 -12.02
CA CYS A 243 9.87 -9.00 -12.14
C CYS A 243 10.17 -8.60 -13.60
N ILE A 244 9.93 -9.51 -14.56
CA ILE A 244 10.12 -9.25 -15.99
C ILE A 244 9.22 -8.09 -16.42
N GLU A 245 7.93 -8.12 -16.08
CA GLU A 245 6.97 -7.07 -16.44
C GLU A 245 7.33 -5.71 -15.84
N ALA A 246 7.76 -5.67 -14.57
CA ALA A 246 8.09 -4.43 -13.87
C ALA A 246 9.23 -3.64 -14.55
N LEU A 247 10.17 -4.35 -15.17
CA LEU A 247 11.34 -3.76 -15.85
C LEU A 247 11.20 -3.73 -17.38
N SER A 248 10.17 -4.35 -17.94
CA SER A 248 9.94 -4.38 -19.38
C SER A 248 9.22 -3.13 -19.87
N VAL A 249 9.66 -2.59 -21.01
CA VAL A 249 9.01 -1.46 -21.69
C VAL A 249 8.71 -1.85 -23.12
N ASN A 250 7.43 -1.85 -23.48
CA ASN A 250 6.98 -2.14 -24.83
C ASN A 250 6.73 -0.85 -25.61
N MET A 251 7.42 -0.67 -26.73
CA MET A 251 7.23 0.45 -27.64
C MET A 251 6.69 -0.04 -28.98
N ASN A 252 5.62 0.59 -29.46
CA ASN A 252 5.07 0.31 -30.78
C ASN A 252 4.91 1.61 -31.58
N ARG A 253 4.55 1.48 -32.86
CA ARG A 253 4.39 2.63 -33.76
C ARG A 253 3.37 3.65 -33.24
N ARG A 254 2.28 3.20 -32.60
CA ARG A 254 1.28 4.11 -32.00
C ARG A 254 1.87 4.91 -30.85
N THR A 255 2.72 4.29 -30.01
CA THR A 255 3.46 4.99 -28.94
C THR A 255 4.39 6.05 -29.52
N LEU A 256 5.11 5.74 -30.61
CA LEU A 256 6.02 6.69 -31.27
C LEU A 256 5.28 7.86 -31.93
N ASP A 257 4.18 7.59 -32.64
CA ASP A 257 3.35 8.62 -33.26
C ASP A 257 2.73 9.54 -32.20
N GLY A 258 2.29 8.96 -31.06
CA GLY A 258 1.83 9.72 -29.89
C GLY A 258 2.93 10.58 -29.27
N ALA A 259 4.15 10.04 -29.13
CA ALA A 259 5.30 10.79 -28.64
C ALA A 259 5.64 11.98 -29.54
N SER A 260 5.63 11.80 -30.87
CA SER A 260 5.87 12.89 -31.81
C SER A 260 4.83 14.02 -31.66
N LYS A 261 3.55 13.68 -31.53
CA LYS A 261 2.48 14.66 -31.28
C LYS A 261 2.68 15.39 -29.95
N ASN A 262 3.07 14.67 -28.90
CA ASN A 262 3.33 15.25 -27.58
C ASN A 262 4.53 16.21 -27.59
N VAL A 263 5.62 15.86 -28.30
CA VAL A 263 6.78 16.76 -28.45
C VAL A 263 6.40 18.04 -29.18
N ALA A 264 5.61 17.96 -30.26
CA ALA A 264 5.12 19.14 -30.97
C ALA A 264 4.19 20.00 -30.09
N ALA A 265 3.36 19.38 -29.26
CA ALA A 265 2.51 20.09 -28.30
C ALA A 265 3.34 20.78 -27.20
N LEU A 266 4.37 20.11 -26.68
CA LEU A 266 5.27 20.67 -25.68
C LEU A 266 6.06 21.86 -26.26
N GLY A 267 6.53 21.77 -27.51
CA GLY A 267 7.16 22.90 -28.21
C GLY A 267 6.27 24.14 -28.22
N ARG A 268 5.00 23.99 -28.66
CA ARG A 268 4.03 25.10 -28.64
C ARG A 268 3.71 25.64 -27.25
N ALA A 269 3.82 24.82 -26.21
CA ALA A 269 3.63 25.27 -24.82
C ALA A 269 4.85 26.05 -24.32
N ILE A 270 6.06 25.63 -24.67
CA ILE A 270 7.30 26.33 -24.35
C ILE A 270 7.34 27.70 -25.04
N ASP A 271 6.94 27.79 -26.30
CA ASP A 271 6.92 29.06 -27.03
C ASP A 271 5.95 30.06 -26.37
N ARG A 272 4.74 29.60 -26.01
CA ARG A 272 3.78 30.42 -25.24
C ARG A 272 4.30 30.82 -23.87
N ALA A 273 4.98 29.93 -23.15
CA ALA A 273 5.54 30.24 -21.83
C ALA A 273 6.67 31.28 -21.92
N LYS A 274 7.49 31.23 -22.99
CA LYS A 274 8.53 32.25 -23.26
C LYS A 274 7.91 33.63 -23.53
N GLU A 275 6.79 33.67 -24.25
CA GLU A 275 6.06 34.91 -24.54
C GLU A 275 5.38 35.50 -23.28
N GLN A 276 4.85 34.65 -22.39
CA GLN A 276 4.07 35.10 -21.23
C GLN A 276 4.87 35.33 -19.95
N SER A 277 5.92 34.54 -19.66
CA SER A 277 6.65 34.61 -18.38
C SER A 277 8.08 34.03 -18.47
N ALA A 278 8.97 34.71 -19.21
CA ALA A 278 10.38 34.36 -19.28
C ALA A 278 11.10 34.35 -17.91
N GLU A 279 10.61 35.15 -16.95
CA GLU A 279 11.18 35.23 -15.59
C GLU A 279 10.94 33.97 -14.76
N GLN A 280 9.75 33.35 -14.82
CA GLN A 280 9.49 32.08 -14.12
C GLN A 280 10.39 30.95 -14.66
N LEU A 281 10.58 30.88 -15.98
CA LEU A 281 11.48 29.90 -16.61
C LEU A 281 12.93 30.11 -16.15
N ARG A 282 13.40 31.35 -16.07
CA ARG A 282 14.74 31.68 -15.54
C ARG A 282 14.88 31.35 -14.05
N ALA A 283 13.84 31.63 -13.25
CA ALA A 283 13.83 31.32 -11.83
C ALA A 283 13.92 29.81 -11.58
N GLU A 284 13.12 29.00 -12.29
CA GLU A 284 13.20 27.53 -12.20
C GLU A 284 14.53 26.98 -12.73
N TYR A 285 15.07 27.54 -13.82
CA TYR A 285 16.41 27.16 -14.30
C TYR A 285 17.50 27.43 -13.24
N THR A 286 17.43 28.59 -12.59
CA THR A 286 18.36 28.96 -11.51
C THR A 286 18.20 28.03 -10.30
N ARG A 287 16.96 27.67 -9.96
CA ARG A 287 16.62 26.74 -8.88
C ARG A 287 17.16 25.33 -9.13
N LEU A 288 17.07 24.85 -10.38
CA LEU A 288 17.65 23.58 -10.80
C LEU A 288 19.18 23.59 -10.71
N LEU A 289 19.84 24.66 -11.16
CA LEU A 289 21.29 24.81 -11.05
C LEU A 289 21.76 24.84 -9.59
N ALA A 290 21.01 25.50 -8.71
CA ALA A 290 21.33 25.57 -7.29
C ALA A 290 21.06 24.25 -6.54
N GLY A 291 20.05 23.47 -6.94
CA GLY A 291 19.71 22.18 -6.31
C GLY A 291 20.53 20.99 -6.78
N LEU A 292 21.38 21.16 -7.80
CA LEU A 292 22.32 20.16 -8.31
C LEU A 292 23.74 20.28 -7.69
N GLN A 293 24.00 21.33 -6.89
CA GLN A 293 25.22 21.52 -6.09
C GLN A 293 25.01 20.97 -4.67
#